data_AF-A0A3B0SRL6-F1
#
_entry.id   AF-A0A3B0SRL6-F1
#
_cell.length_a   1.000
_cell.length_b   1.000
_cell.length_c   1.000
_cell.angle_alpha   90.00
_cell.angle_beta   90.00
_cell.angle_gamma   90.00
#
_symmetry.space_group_name_H-M   'P 1'
#
loop_
_entity.id
_entity.type
_entity.pdbx_description
1 polymer ?
#
loop_
_entity_poly.entity_id
_entity_poly.type
_entity_poly.pdbx_seq_one_letter_code
_entity_poly.pdbx_strand_id
1 'polypeptide(L)'
;YQLPPGLRKSLYLKDDDYRLSFLYGNFTTLTRFTELDLSRVIDERLGPLYVSIHATDPDIRAEMLRNRRGATSLRWLEALLEGGITVHGQVVLCPGINNGAVLERTLSEVITRFPKLGTLGIVPLGLSRYNTEPNLRVHTPHEAAEDLEIIHFWQGRALDALGRRVFQASDELYVQAGIEVPPTDHYEAFAQHENGIGMVRAFYDELDRIEAGSRSTMPIVTGEWRSVPAAPAEGYRATRHLRGDPTPGEGPIVVLTGAYGVSVLDPVKERLERLTERRIRLMEVPNEFFGGNTAVAGLMVGRDIISRLAADTEPVGAYVIPDVALSGDMFIDDTPLCDVTDSARAPVVVAPATASGLVGSIR
;
A
#
# COMPACT_ATOMS: atom_id res chain seq x y z
N TYR A 1 -0.31 -17.30 11.02
CA TYR A 1 -0.21 -17.30 9.55
C TYR A 1 -1.52 -16.75 8.99
N GLN A 2 -1.48 -15.60 8.33
CA GLN A 2 -2.68 -14.85 7.88
C GLN A 2 -3.12 -15.19 6.44
N LEU A 3 -2.36 -16.04 5.75
CA LEU A 3 -2.55 -16.36 4.33
C LEU A 3 -3.35 -17.67 4.18
N PRO A 4 -4.52 -17.68 3.50
CA PRO A 4 -5.31 -18.89 3.26
C PRO A 4 -4.54 -19.97 2.49
N PRO A 5 -4.91 -21.26 2.59
CA PRO A 5 -4.42 -22.31 1.69
C PRO A 5 -4.89 -22.07 0.25
N GLY A 6 -4.01 -22.30 -0.72
CA GLY A 6 -4.32 -22.11 -2.15
C GLY A 6 -3.91 -20.74 -2.71
N LEU A 7 -3.10 -19.97 -1.98
CA LEU A 7 -2.41 -18.80 -2.53
C LEU A 7 -1.14 -19.21 -3.28
N ARG A 8 -0.65 -18.32 -4.14
CA ARG A 8 0.60 -18.54 -4.88
C ARG A 8 1.75 -18.95 -3.95
N LYS A 9 2.48 -20.02 -4.30
CA LYS A 9 3.57 -20.57 -3.47
C LYS A 9 4.63 -19.54 -3.05
N SER A 10 4.85 -18.50 -3.85
CA SER A 10 5.79 -17.41 -3.56
C SER A 10 5.37 -16.50 -2.40
N LEU A 11 4.09 -16.50 -2.00
CA LEU A 11 3.57 -15.70 -0.88
C LEU A 11 3.86 -16.36 0.49
N TYR A 12 4.07 -17.67 0.56
CA TYR A 12 4.36 -18.39 1.82
C TYR A 12 5.84 -18.32 2.24
N LEU A 13 6.71 -17.72 1.44
CA LEU A 13 8.17 -17.80 1.57
C LEU A 13 8.77 -16.42 1.81
N LYS A 14 8.38 -15.71 2.88
CA LYS A 14 8.77 -14.30 3.03
C LYS A 14 9.09 -13.75 4.43
N ASP A 15 8.97 -14.52 5.52
CA ASP A 15 9.28 -13.95 6.84
C ASP A 15 10.79 -14.00 7.15
N ASP A 16 11.37 -12.82 7.46
CA ASP A 16 12.70 -12.52 8.02
C ASP A 16 13.97 -12.63 7.12
N ASP A 17 13.87 -12.68 5.79
CA ASP A 17 15.05 -12.58 4.92
C ASP A 17 15.35 -11.12 4.56
N TYR A 18 16.45 -10.55 5.09
CA TYR A 18 16.87 -9.17 4.80
C TYR A 18 17.19 -8.95 3.32
N ARG A 19 17.57 -10.00 2.58
CA ARG A 19 17.79 -9.90 1.14
C ARG A 19 16.48 -9.62 0.42
N LEU A 20 15.38 -10.20 0.89
CA LEU A 20 14.05 -9.90 0.36
C LEU A 20 13.55 -8.51 0.77
N SER A 21 14.03 -7.98 1.90
CA SER A 21 13.78 -6.60 2.31
C SER A 21 14.50 -5.60 1.41
N PHE A 22 15.80 -5.81 1.17
CA PHE A 22 16.61 -4.99 0.28
C PHE A 22 16.16 -5.08 -1.19
N LEU A 23 15.91 -6.28 -1.71
CA LEU A 23 15.60 -6.49 -3.13
C LEU A 23 14.15 -6.09 -3.48
N TYR A 24 13.21 -6.27 -2.56
CA TYR A 24 11.77 -6.19 -2.87
C TYR A 24 10.96 -5.31 -1.91
N GLY A 25 11.60 -4.63 -0.96
CA GLY A 25 10.91 -3.75 -0.02
C GLY A 25 10.06 -4.47 1.04
N ASN A 26 10.22 -5.78 1.22
CA ASN A 26 9.43 -6.52 2.23
C ASN A 26 9.90 -6.14 3.65
N PHE A 27 8.95 -5.94 4.56
CA PHE A 27 9.28 -5.63 5.94
C PHE A 27 9.81 -6.85 6.70
N THR A 28 10.95 -6.69 7.39
CA THR A 28 11.51 -7.69 8.30
C THR A 28 11.30 -7.30 9.76
N THR A 29 11.07 -8.28 10.64
CA THR A 29 10.89 -8.05 12.07
C THR A 29 12.22 -8.03 12.85
N LEU A 30 13.32 -8.39 12.17
CA LEU A 30 14.66 -8.59 12.72
C LEU A 30 14.73 -9.63 13.85
N THR A 31 13.69 -10.45 14.05
CA THR A 31 13.66 -11.45 15.16
C THR A 31 14.58 -12.65 14.94
N ARG A 32 14.94 -12.92 13.68
CA ARG A 32 15.91 -13.94 13.27
C ARG A 32 17.25 -13.36 12.79
N PHE A 33 17.43 -12.04 12.90
CA PHE A 33 18.65 -11.36 12.44
C PHE A 33 19.84 -11.70 13.35
N THR A 34 21.00 -11.99 12.75
CA THR A 34 22.22 -12.41 13.45
C THR A 34 23.34 -11.39 13.32
N GLU A 35 24.40 -11.54 14.13
CA GLU A 35 25.61 -10.70 14.00
C GLU A 35 26.30 -10.86 12.64
N LEU A 36 26.26 -12.07 12.06
CA LEU A 36 26.80 -12.32 10.73
C LEU A 36 25.99 -11.58 9.66
N ASP A 37 24.66 -11.54 9.79
CA ASP A 37 23.80 -10.78 8.89
C ASP A 37 24.08 -9.27 9.02
N LEU A 38 24.23 -8.78 10.26
CA LEU A 38 24.58 -7.38 10.52
C LEU A 38 25.92 -7.00 9.87
N SER A 39 26.97 -7.81 10.08
CA SER A 39 28.30 -7.56 9.49
C SER A 39 28.18 -7.46 7.98
N ARG A 40 27.54 -8.44 7.33
CA ARG A 40 27.37 -8.44 5.87
C ARG A 40 26.62 -7.21 5.38
N VAL A 41 25.51 -6.87 6.02
CA VAL A 41 24.72 -5.70 5.64
C VAL A 41 25.53 -4.41 5.73
N ILE A 42 26.34 -4.24 6.79
CA ILE A 42 27.18 -3.05 6.96
C ILE A 42 28.36 -3.05 5.99
N ASP A 43 29.08 -4.16 5.89
CA ASP A 43 30.29 -4.31 5.06
C ASP A 43 29.98 -4.14 3.58
N GLU A 44 28.86 -4.72 3.13
CA GLU A 44 28.39 -4.65 1.73
C GLU A 44 27.44 -3.46 1.48
N ARG A 45 27.11 -2.68 2.52
CA ARG A 45 26.17 -1.54 2.49
C ARG A 45 24.82 -1.89 1.86
N LEU A 46 24.23 -3.01 2.28
CA LEU A 46 22.95 -3.50 1.77
C LEU A 46 21.80 -2.65 2.33
N GLY A 47 21.35 -1.67 1.56
CA GLY A 47 20.22 -0.82 1.91
C GLY A 47 19.61 -0.10 0.69
N PRO A 48 18.39 0.45 0.81
CA PRO A 48 17.63 0.61 2.04
C PRO A 48 17.02 -0.71 2.55
N LEU A 49 16.80 -0.80 3.86
CA LEU A 49 16.08 -1.91 4.50
C LEU A 49 14.71 -1.46 5.01
N TYR A 50 13.75 -2.38 5.02
CA TYR A 50 12.38 -2.15 5.48
C TYR A 50 12.13 -2.95 6.76
N VAL A 51 11.86 -2.27 7.87
CA VAL A 51 11.79 -2.90 9.22
C VAL A 51 10.42 -2.68 9.85
N SER A 52 9.77 -3.77 10.26
CA SER A 52 8.49 -3.69 10.99
C SER A 52 8.75 -3.47 12.48
N ILE A 53 8.56 -2.22 12.92
CA ILE A 53 8.82 -1.75 14.29
C ILE A 53 7.65 -2.07 15.21
N HIS A 54 6.40 -1.83 14.77
CA HIS A 54 5.15 -2.00 15.52
C HIS A 54 5.02 -1.20 16.84
N ALA A 55 5.95 -1.36 17.78
CA ALA A 55 6.03 -0.64 19.04
C ALA A 55 7.50 -0.61 19.50
N THR A 56 7.91 0.45 20.18
CA THR A 56 9.26 0.51 20.79
C THR A 56 9.31 -0.11 22.19
N ASP A 57 8.15 -0.29 22.82
CA ASP A 57 8.02 -1.06 24.06
C ASP A 57 8.31 -2.55 23.81
N PRO A 58 9.28 -3.15 24.52
CA PRO A 58 9.72 -4.51 24.27
C PRO A 58 8.65 -5.57 24.55
N ASP A 59 7.80 -5.35 25.56
CA ASP A 59 6.77 -6.31 25.96
C ASP A 59 5.62 -6.31 24.96
N ILE A 60 5.13 -5.12 24.59
CA ILE A 60 4.09 -4.96 23.57
C ILE A 60 4.57 -5.51 22.23
N ARG A 61 5.82 -5.20 21.84
CA ARG A 61 6.40 -5.71 20.60
C ARG A 61 6.50 -7.24 20.60
N ALA A 62 6.96 -7.85 21.70
CA ALA A 62 7.06 -9.29 21.81
C ALA A 62 5.68 -9.98 21.75
N GLU A 63 4.66 -9.36 22.35
CA GLU A 63 3.27 -9.82 22.28
C GLU A 63 2.73 -9.77 20.84
N MET A 64 2.84 -8.62 20.18
CA MET A 64 2.39 -8.44 18.79
C MET A 64 3.06 -9.42 17.83
N LEU A 65 4.37 -9.63 17.99
CA LEU A 65 5.13 -10.56 17.15
C LEU A 65 4.99 -12.03 17.56
N ARG A 66 4.37 -12.31 18.71
CA ARG A 66 4.30 -13.65 19.33
C ARG A 66 5.66 -14.33 19.42
N ASN A 67 6.69 -13.52 19.65
CA ASN A 67 8.07 -13.93 19.63
C ASN A 67 8.83 -13.16 20.68
N ARG A 68 9.34 -13.86 21.70
CA ARG A 68 10.14 -13.25 22.77
C ARG A 68 11.38 -12.53 22.26
N ARG A 69 11.93 -12.93 21.10
CA ARG A 69 13.05 -12.21 20.45
C ARG A 69 12.62 -10.84 19.91
N GLY A 70 11.32 -10.60 19.72
CA GLY A 70 10.77 -9.30 19.36
C GLY A 70 11.11 -8.21 20.37
N ALA A 71 11.18 -8.56 21.66
CA ALA A 71 11.55 -7.63 22.73
C ALA A 71 12.93 -6.98 22.52
N THR A 72 13.89 -7.73 21.99
CA THR A 72 15.28 -7.29 21.84
C THR A 72 15.69 -6.99 20.41
N SER A 73 14.83 -7.28 19.41
CA SER A 73 15.21 -7.18 17.99
C SER A 73 15.48 -5.76 17.51
N LEU A 74 14.94 -4.73 18.18
CA LEU A 74 15.20 -3.33 17.82
C LEU A 74 16.65 -2.87 18.11
N ARG A 75 17.45 -3.65 18.87
CA ARG A 75 18.89 -3.40 18.98
C ARG A 75 19.60 -3.50 17.62
N TRP A 76 19.07 -4.33 16.70
CA TRP A 76 19.61 -4.46 15.36
C TRP A 76 19.28 -3.24 14.50
N LEU A 77 18.10 -2.64 14.70
CA LEU A 77 17.75 -1.38 14.06
C LEU A 77 18.75 -0.28 14.45
N GLU A 78 19.07 -0.17 15.74
CA GLU A 78 20.07 0.76 16.24
C GLU A 78 21.43 0.55 15.55
N ALA A 79 21.94 -0.69 15.56
CA ALA A 79 23.21 -1.03 14.94
C ALA A 79 23.25 -0.77 13.42
N LEU A 80 22.15 -1.02 12.70
CA LEU A 80 22.04 -0.73 11.27
C LEU A 80 22.11 0.78 10.99
N LEU A 81 21.39 1.59 11.78
CA LEU A 81 21.39 3.05 11.66
C LEU A 81 22.74 3.66 12.05
N GLU A 82 23.42 3.10 13.05
CA GLU A 82 24.79 3.48 13.42
C GLU A 82 25.79 3.13 12.31
N GLY A 83 25.62 1.97 11.68
CA GLY A 83 26.39 1.52 10.51
C GLY A 83 26.10 2.30 9.22
N GLY A 84 25.21 3.30 9.25
CA GLY A 84 24.91 4.17 8.11
C GLY A 84 23.98 3.56 7.07
N ILE A 85 23.27 2.48 7.43
CA ILE A 85 22.27 1.86 6.56
C ILE A 85 20.99 2.67 6.61
N THR A 86 20.45 3.01 5.44
CA THR A 86 19.13 3.67 5.35
C THR A 86 18.06 2.65 5.70
N VAL A 87 17.19 2.99 6.66
CA VAL A 87 16.07 2.13 7.07
C VAL A 87 14.76 2.89 6.97
N HIS A 88 13.76 2.24 6.37
CA HIS A 88 12.37 2.64 6.35
C HIS A 88 11.58 1.74 7.32
N GLY A 89 11.01 2.32 8.36
CA GLY A 89 10.22 1.60 9.35
C GLY A 89 8.74 1.49 8.98
N GLN A 90 8.04 0.54 9.61
CA GLN A 90 6.58 0.50 9.64
C GLN A 90 6.04 0.23 11.05
N VAL A 91 4.94 0.87 11.38
CA VAL A 91 4.03 0.51 12.48
C VAL A 91 2.73 0.03 11.86
N VAL A 92 2.37 -1.22 12.10
CA VAL A 92 0.99 -1.71 11.88
C VAL A 92 0.22 -1.48 13.18
N LEU A 93 -0.80 -0.62 13.14
CA LEU A 93 -1.67 -0.31 14.25
C LEU A 93 -2.71 -1.41 14.46
N CYS A 94 -2.75 -1.92 15.68
CA CYS A 94 -3.73 -2.86 16.18
C CYS A 94 -4.51 -2.14 17.30
N PRO A 95 -5.78 -1.79 17.07
CA PRO A 95 -6.61 -1.09 18.05
C PRO A 95 -6.64 -1.80 19.41
N GLY A 96 -6.37 -1.06 20.48
CA GLY A 96 -6.30 -1.57 21.85
C GLY A 96 -4.99 -2.27 22.23
N ILE A 97 -4.01 -2.31 21.33
CA ILE A 97 -2.71 -2.96 21.57
C ILE A 97 -1.57 -1.94 21.50
N ASN A 98 -1.38 -1.29 20.33
CA ASN A 98 -0.26 -0.36 20.11
C ASN A 98 -0.66 1.01 19.57
N ASN A 99 -1.94 1.37 19.67
CA ASN A 99 -2.45 2.69 19.32
C ASN A 99 -2.54 3.61 20.56
N GLY A 100 -2.99 4.87 20.39
CA GLY A 100 -3.11 5.81 21.51
C GLY A 100 -1.78 6.08 22.24
N ALA A 101 -1.75 5.94 23.57
CA ALA A 101 -0.57 6.21 24.40
C ALA A 101 0.68 5.38 24.00
N VAL A 102 0.48 4.16 23.49
CA VAL A 102 1.59 3.32 23.01
C VAL A 102 2.17 3.85 21.72
N LEU A 103 1.31 4.36 20.83
CA LEU A 103 1.74 5.03 19.61
C LEU A 103 2.50 6.31 19.95
N GLU A 104 1.99 7.16 20.83
CA GLU A 104 2.69 8.37 21.30
C GLU A 104 4.09 8.06 21.83
N ARG A 105 4.21 7.05 22.70
CA ARG A 105 5.51 6.60 23.20
C ARG A 105 6.42 6.13 22.07
N THR A 106 5.89 5.34 21.15
CA THR A 106 6.65 4.81 20.00
C THR A 106 7.20 5.94 19.14
N LEU A 107 6.39 6.94 18.79
CA LEU A 107 6.82 8.06 17.97
C LEU A 107 7.83 8.96 18.71
N SER A 108 7.61 9.25 20.00
CA SER A 108 8.57 9.98 20.85
C SER A 108 9.94 9.28 20.94
N GLU A 109 9.92 7.96 21.16
CA GLU A 109 11.12 7.15 21.25
C GLU A 109 11.84 7.03 19.91
N VAL A 110 11.13 7.03 18.77
CA VAL A 110 11.78 7.05 17.45
C VAL A 110 12.55 8.34 17.23
N ILE A 111 12.02 9.50 17.62
CA ILE A 111 12.75 10.78 17.52
C ILE A 111 14.06 10.72 18.32
N THR A 112 14.02 10.15 19.53
CA THR A 112 15.14 10.22 20.47
C THR A 112 16.16 9.08 20.32
N ARG A 113 15.69 7.85 20.09
CA ARG A 113 16.52 6.64 19.99
C ARG A 113 16.93 6.32 18.56
N PHE A 114 16.11 6.68 17.57
CA PHE A 114 16.35 6.36 16.16
C PHE A 114 16.33 7.62 15.26
N PRO A 115 17.05 8.72 15.60
CA PRO A 115 17.01 9.98 14.86
C PRO A 115 17.55 9.87 13.43
N LYS A 116 18.23 8.77 13.08
CA LYS A 116 18.73 8.48 11.72
C LYS A 116 17.74 7.66 10.87
N LEU A 117 16.59 7.24 11.41
CA LEU A 117 15.57 6.52 10.66
C LEU A 117 15.11 7.39 9.48
N GLY A 118 15.03 6.80 8.28
CA GLY A 118 14.67 7.52 7.07
C GLY A 118 13.22 7.98 7.14
N THR A 119 12.29 7.02 7.16
CA THR A 119 10.86 7.26 7.36
C THR A 119 10.25 6.16 8.22
N LEU A 120 9.06 6.42 8.77
CA LEU A 120 8.23 5.46 9.48
C LEU A 120 6.80 5.59 8.98
N GLY A 121 6.35 4.59 8.24
CA GLY A 121 4.96 4.48 7.81
C GLY A 121 4.09 3.93 8.93
N ILE A 122 2.95 4.54 9.17
CA ILE A 122 1.95 4.06 10.14
C ILE A 122 0.71 3.65 9.35
N VAL A 123 0.35 2.36 9.45
CA VAL A 123 -0.71 1.74 8.66
C VAL A 123 -1.68 0.99 9.57
N PRO A 124 -2.97 0.86 9.23
CA PRO A 124 -3.90 0.10 10.03
C PRO A 124 -3.72 -1.41 9.80
N LEU A 125 -4.12 -2.22 10.77
CA LEU A 125 -4.19 -3.66 10.60
C LEU A 125 -5.25 -4.05 9.55
N GLY A 126 -4.82 -4.68 8.46
CA GLY A 126 -5.70 -5.42 7.56
C GLY A 126 -6.04 -6.79 8.14
N LEU A 127 -7.32 -7.16 8.14
CA LEU A 127 -7.81 -8.46 8.60
C LEU A 127 -8.44 -9.25 7.47
N SER A 128 -8.09 -10.54 7.38
CA SER A 128 -8.79 -11.51 6.53
C SER A 128 -9.73 -12.38 7.36
N ARG A 129 -10.80 -12.93 6.76
CA ARG A 129 -11.71 -13.93 7.39
C ARG A 129 -11.01 -15.19 7.88
N TYR A 130 -9.80 -15.43 7.41
CA TYR A 130 -8.99 -16.59 7.81
C TYR A 130 -8.19 -16.32 9.09
N ASN A 131 -8.20 -15.07 9.57
CA ASN A 131 -7.61 -14.77 10.85
C ASN A 131 -8.48 -15.35 11.98
N THR A 132 -7.88 -16.21 12.80
CA THR A 132 -8.54 -16.87 13.92
C THR A 132 -8.34 -16.12 15.25
N GLU A 133 -7.69 -14.96 15.23
CA GLU A 133 -7.28 -14.26 16.44
C GLU A 133 -8.37 -13.31 16.96
N PRO A 134 -9.00 -13.60 18.12
CA PRO A 134 -10.15 -12.85 18.60
C PRO A 134 -9.79 -11.44 19.09
N ASN A 135 -8.52 -11.20 19.43
CA ASN A 135 -8.05 -9.92 19.96
C ASN A 135 -7.67 -8.92 18.86
N LEU A 136 -7.65 -9.34 17.59
CA LEU A 136 -7.31 -8.48 16.48
C LEU A 136 -8.60 -7.98 15.81
N ARG A 137 -8.76 -6.67 15.70
CA ARG A 137 -9.88 -6.00 15.03
C ARG A 137 -9.38 -4.87 14.14
N VAL A 138 -10.21 -4.48 13.17
CA VAL A 138 -9.98 -3.29 12.35
C VAL A 138 -10.31 -2.02 13.14
N HIS A 139 -9.75 -0.88 12.72
CA HIS A 139 -10.07 0.42 13.30
C HIS A 139 -11.53 0.78 13.04
N THR A 140 -12.15 1.42 14.01
CA THR A 140 -13.34 2.24 13.74
C THR A 140 -12.94 3.58 13.12
N PRO A 141 -13.83 4.28 12.40
CA PRO A 141 -13.54 5.61 11.87
C PRO A 141 -13.07 6.60 12.94
N HIS A 142 -13.63 6.51 14.15
CA HIS A 142 -13.25 7.38 15.27
C HIS A 142 -11.81 7.11 15.74
N GLU A 143 -11.44 5.84 15.92
CA GLU A 143 -10.08 5.48 16.33
C GLU A 143 -9.05 5.85 15.25
N ALA A 144 -9.38 5.66 13.97
CA ALA A 144 -8.51 6.09 12.88
C ALA A 144 -8.28 7.61 12.92
N ALA A 145 -9.31 8.40 13.23
CA ALA A 145 -9.17 9.85 13.39
C ALA A 145 -8.30 10.24 14.61
N GLU A 146 -8.49 9.60 15.76
CA GLU A 146 -7.66 9.83 16.96
C GLU A 146 -6.18 9.49 16.69
N ASP A 147 -5.91 8.36 16.02
CA ASP A 147 -4.54 7.97 15.69
C ASP A 147 -3.91 8.93 14.65
N LEU A 148 -4.69 9.48 13.70
CA LEU A 148 -4.21 10.52 12.79
C LEU A 148 -3.82 11.81 13.53
N GLU A 149 -4.57 12.22 14.54
CA GLU A 149 -4.21 13.38 15.37
C GLU A 149 -2.85 13.18 16.06
N ILE A 150 -2.63 11.99 16.63
CA ILE A 150 -1.35 11.60 17.24
C ILE A 150 -0.22 11.65 16.21
N ILE A 151 -0.43 11.05 15.03
CA ILE A 151 0.58 11.00 13.96
C ILE A 151 0.94 12.41 13.49
N HIS A 152 -0.05 13.27 13.26
CA HIS A 152 0.17 14.65 12.82
C HIS A 152 0.91 15.48 13.86
N PHE A 153 0.54 15.35 15.14
CA PHE A 153 1.23 16.02 16.22
C PHE A 153 2.72 15.64 16.24
N TRP A 154 3.03 14.34 16.24
CA TRP A 154 4.40 13.87 16.30
C TRP A 154 5.17 14.11 15.00
N GLN A 155 4.51 14.14 13.85
CA GLN A 155 5.15 14.52 12.60
C GLN A 155 5.65 15.98 12.65
N GLY A 156 4.86 16.89 13.22
CA GLY A 156 5.30 18.26 13.49
C GLY A 156 6.50 18.31 14.43
N ARG A 157 6.47 17.54 15.53
CA ARG A 157 7.61 17.44 16.46
C ARG A 157 8.87 16.87 15.81
N ALA A 158 8.72 15.87 14.94
CA ALA A 158 9.84 15.30 14.19
C ALA A 158 10.42 16.32 13.19
N LEU A 159 9.58 17.12 12.54
CA LEU A 159 10.04 18.20 11.67
C LEU A 159 10.85 19.24 12.46
N ASP A 160 10.38 19.66 13.62
CA ASP A 160 11.08 20.61 14.49
C ASP A 160 12.42 20.05 15.02
N ALA A 161 12.43 18.77 15.42
CA ALA A 161 13.59 18.15 16.06
C ALA A 161 14.64 17.61 15.08
N LEU A 162 14.21 17.10 13.92
CA LEU A 162 15.04 16.37 12.95
C LEU A 162 15.14 17.07 11.59
N GLY A 163 14.36 18.12 11.36
CA GLY A 163 14.30 18.83 10.08
C GLY A 163 13.59 18.05 8.97
N ARG A 164 12.87 16.98 9.29
CA ARG A 164 12.13 16.13 8.34
C ARG A 164 10.91 15.47 8.94
N ARG A 165 9.90 15.19 8.11
CA ARG A 165 8.64 14.50 8.44
C ARG A 165 8.84 12.98 8.41
N VAL A 166 9.48 12.45 9.44
CA VAL A 166 9.78 11.00 9.55
C VAL A 166 8.49 10.17 9.57
N PHE A 167 7.44 10.64 10.24
CA PHE A 167 6.19 9.89 10.43
C PHE A 167 5.20 10.15 9.31
N GLN A 168 4.66 9.09 8.70
CA GLN A 168 3.69 9.22 7.62
C GLN A 168 2.55 8.22 7.83
N ALA A 169 1.32 8.71 7.93
CA ALA A 169 0.13 7.85 7.95
C ALA A 169 -0.18 7.34 6.54
N SER A 170 -0.69 6.11 6.41
CA SER A 170 -1.21 5.61 5.13
C SER A 170 -2.52 6.28 4.74
N ASP A 171 -2.76 6.29 3.44
CA ASP A 171 -4.00 6.81 2.85
C ASP A 171 -5.23 6.06 3.38
N GLU A 172 -5.06 4.78 3.74
CA GLU A 172 -6.11 3.96 4.35
C GLU A 172 -6.62 4.53 5.67
N LEU A 173 -5.76 5.09 6.53
CA LEU A 173 -6.21 5.72 7.78
C LEU A 173 -7.08 6.94 7.50
N TYR A 174 -6.72 7.78 6.52
CA TYR A 174 -7.51 8.94 6.13
C TYR A 174 -8.87 8.53 5.56
N VAL A 175 -8.88 7.54 4.65
CA VAL A 175 -10.12 7.01 4.07
C VAL A 175 -11.02 6.37 5.14
N GLN A 176 -10.45 5.61 6.08
CA GLN A 176 -11.20 5.02 7.20
C GLN A 176 -11.77 6.09 8.14
N ALA A 177 -11.02 7.16 8.40
CA ALA A 177 -11.46 8.28 9.22
C ALA A 177 -12.46 9.22 8.52
N GLY A 178 -12.60 9.11 7.19
CA GLY A 178 -13.38 10.06 6.39
C GLY A 178 -12.74 11.45 6.33
N ILE A 179 -11.41 11.52 6.44
CA ILE A 179 -10.62 12.75 6.44
C ILE A 179 -9.91 12.86 5.09
N GLU A 180 -9.79 14.08 4.56
CA GLU A 180 -9.07 14.32 3.31
C GLU A 180 -7.56 14.07 3.50
N VAL A 181 -6.92 13.46 2.49
CA VAL A 181 -5.47 13.27 2.51
C VAL A 181 -4.73 14.61 2.45
N PRO A 182 -3.59 14.75 3.13
CA PRO A 182 -2.84 16.00 3.17
C PRO A 182 -2.22 16.39 1.82
N PRO A 183 -1.76 17.66 1.67
CA PRO A 183 -1.07 18.12 0.46
C PRO A 183 0.28 17.41 0.25
N THR A 184 0.81 17.51 -0.98
CA THR A 184 2.07 16.87 -1.44
C THR A 184 3.25 17.07 -0.48
N ASP A 185 3.45 18.29 0.04
CA ASP A 185 4.55 18.64 0.95
C ASP A 185 4.55 17.82 2.27
N HIS A 186 3.43 17.21 2.61
CA HIS A 186 3.31 16.35 3.79
C HIS A 186 4.06 15.02 3.63
N TYR A 187 4.27 14.56 2.39
CA TYR A 187 4.85 13.27 2.06
C TYR A 187 6.34 13.34 1.69
N GLU A 188 6.92 14.54 1.66
CA GLU A 188 8.29 14.82 1.21
C GLU A 188 8.57 14.18 -0.17
N ALA A 189 9.52 13.24 -0.24
CA ALA A 189 9.90 12.55 -1.46
C ALA A 189 9.06 11.29 -1.75
N PHE A 190 7.93 11.10 -1.06
CA PHE A 190 7.06 9.92 -1.20
C PHE A 190 7.80 8.58 -1.00
N ALA A 191 8.70 8.52 -0.02
CA ALA A 191 9.59 7.37 0.19
C ALA A 191 8.87 6.03 0.46
N GLN A 192 7.60 6.09 0.87
CA GLN A 192 6.75 4.91 1.12
C GLN A 192 5.49 4.87 0.25
N HIS A 193 5.51 5.51 -0.92
CA HIS A 193 4.41 5.47 -1.88
C HIS A 193 3.91 4.06 -2.18
N GLU A 194 4.84 3.14 -2.39
CA GLU A 194 4.58 1.73 -2.72
C GLU A 194 3.97 0.94 -1.54
N ASN A 195 3.96 1.52 -0.33
CA ASN A 195 3.37 0.95 0.89
C ASN A 195 2.02 1.61 1.26
N GLY A 196 1.36 2.30 0.32
CA GLY A 196 0.04 2.90 0.54
C GLY A 196 0.07 4.28 1.18
N ILE A 197 1.17 5.02 1.06
CA ILE A 197 1.35 6.35 1.65
C ILE A 197 1.46 7.41 0.55
N GLY A 198 0.45 8.26 0.39
CA GLY A 198 0.44 9.35 -0.59
C GLY A 198 0.07 8.94 -2.01
N MET A 199 -0.52 7.75 -2.20
CA MET A 199 -1.07 7.30 -3.48
C MET A 199 -2.25 8.16 -3.94
N VAL A 200 -3.17 8.47 -3.02
CA VAL A 200 -4.35 9.29 -3.30
C VAL A 200 -3.94 10.72 -3.67
N ARG A 201 -3.03 11.32 -2.89
CA ARG A 201 -2.53 12.67 -3.18
C ARG A 201 -1.81 12.73 -4.52
N ALA A 202 -0.95 11.75 -4.82
CA ALA A 202 -0.26 11.68 -6.12
C ALA A 202 -1.24 11.53 -7.29
N PHE A 203 -2.31 10.76 -7.13
CA PHE A 203 -3.37 10.63 -8.13
C PHE A 203 -4.07 11.97 -8.38
N TYR A 204 -4.43 12.70 -7.31
CA TYR A 204 -5.04 14.03 -7.44
C TYR A 204 -4.09 15.05 -8.07
N ASP A 205 -2.81 15.07 -7.69
CA ASP A 205 -1.80 15.95 -8.30
C ASP A 205 -1.61 15.68 -9.79
N GLU A 206 -1.68 14.41 -10.20
CA GLU A 206 -1.62 14.03 -11.60
C GLU A 206 -2.87 14.46 -12.36
N LEU A 207 -4.05 14.30 -11.77
CA LEU A 207 -5.31 14.76 -12.34
C LEU A 207 -5.31 16.29 -12.56
N ASP A 208 -4.89 17.05 -11.54
CA ASP A 208 -4.76 18.51 -11.59
C ASP A 208 -3.84 18.94 -12.75
N ARG A 209 -2.71 18.22 -12.96
CA ARG A 209 -1.77 18.48 -14.06
C ARG A 209 -2.36 18.17 -15.43
N ILE A 210 -3.13 17.08 -15.56
CA ILE A 210 -3.79 16.70 -16.81
C ILE A 210 -4.82 17.78 -17.20
N GLU A 211 -5.62 18.27 -16.27
CA GLU A 211 -6.58 19.35 -16.50
C GLU A 211 -5.90 20.67 -16.91
N ALA A 212 -4.72 20.97 -16.34
CA ALA A 212 -3.93 22.13 -16.71
C ALA A 212 -3.26 22.05 -18.10
N GLY A 213 -3.47 20.95 -18.85
CA GLY A 213 -2.92 20.78 -20.20
C GLY A 213 -1.42 20.46 -20.24
N SER A 214 -0.83 20.09 -19.10
CA SER A 214 0.57 19.67 -19.03
C SER A 214 0.72 18.28 -19.67
N ARG A 215 1.18 18.22 -20.93
CA ARG A 215 1.60 16.96 -21.56
C ARG A 215 2.84 16.44 -20.83
N SER A 216 2.70 15.33 -20.12
CA SER A 216 3.73 14.80 -19.23
C SER A 216 5.09 14.61 -19.91
N THR A 217 6.12 15.26 -19.35
CA THR A 217 7.47 14.70 -19.22
C THR A 217 8.01 15.06 -17.84
N MET A 218 7.40 14.56 -16.77
CA MET A 218 8.13 14.31 -15.53
C MET A 218 7.79 12.90 -15.05
N PRO A 219 8.76 12.16 -14.50
CA PRO A 219 8.59 10.76 -14.17
C PRO A 219 7.48 10.61 -13.15
N ILE A 220 6.76 9.50 -13.23
CA ILE A 220 6.06 8.92 -12.08
C ILE A 220 7.02 9.06 -10.90
N VAL A 221 6.67 9.84 -9.87
CA VAL A 221 7.50 10.03 -8.69
C VAL A 221 7.41 8.76 -7.84
N THR A 222 8.05 7.70 -8.34
CA THR A 222 8.55 6.58 -7.57
C THR A 222 9.96 6.96 -7.16
N GLY A 223 10.21 7.03 -5.84
CA GLY A 223 11.39 7.66 -5.23
C GLY A 223 12.77 7.36 -5.84
N GLU A 224 13.72 8.22 -5.49
CA GLU A 224 15.06 8.47 -6.08
C GLU A 224 16.07 7.29 -6.15
N TRP A 225 15.69 6.03 -5.96
CA TRP A 225 16.63 4.90 -5.95
C TRP A 225 16.31 3.85 -7.02
N ARG A 226 16.60 4.21 -8.28
CA ARG A 226 16.59 3.29 -9.45
C ARG A 226 17.97 3.01 -10.07
N SER A 227 19.08 3.48 -9.48
CA SER A 227 20.41 3.29 -10.09
C SER A 227 21.05 1.91 -9.87
N VAL A 228 20.34 0.97 -9.25
CA VAL A 228 20.73 -0.45 -9.27
C VAL A 228 19.68 -1.18 -10.11
N PRO A 229 20.05 -1.92 -11.18
CA PRO A 229 19.10 -2.80 -11.83
C PRO A 229 18.63 -3.80 -10.78
N ALA A 230 17.41 -3.60 -10.28
CA ALA A 230 16.78 -4.52 -9.37
C ALA A 230 16.71 -5.91 -10.02
N ALA A 231 16.64 -6.95 -9.19
CA ALA A 231 16.18 -8.26 -9.63
C ALA A 231 14.92 -8.11 -10.52
N PRO A 232 14.66 -9.04 -11.46
CA PRO A 232 13.53 -8.97 -12.39
C PRO A 232 12.27 -8.49 -11.67
N ALA A 233 11.58 -7.52 -12.25
CA ALA A 233 10.49 -6.85 -11.58
C ALA A 233 9.39 -7.87 -11.21
N GLU A 234 9.34 -8.25 -9.94
CA GLU A 234 8.33 -9.13 -9.36
C GLU A 234 7.60 -8.37 -8.23
N GLY A 235 6.29 -8.56 -8.13
CA GLY A 235 5.41 -7.75 -7.26
C GLY A 235 4.88 -6.50 -7.98
N TYR A 236 4.60 -5.41 -7.26
CA TYR A 236 4.01 -4.20 -7.83
C TYR A 236 4.91 -3.55 -8.93
N ARG A 237 6.20 -3.86 -9.01
CA ARG A 237 7.09 -3.39 -10.09
C ARG A 237 6.97 -4.19 -11.38
N ALA A 238 6.36 -5.38 -11.36
CA ALA A 238 6.28 -6.26 -12.52
C ALA A 238 5.53 -5.61 -13.68
N THR A 239 5.87 -5.98 -14.91
CA THR A 239 4.99 -5.70 -16.05
C THR A 239 3.71 -6.51 -15.82
N ARG A 240 2.63 -5.85 -15.42
CA ARG A 240 1.44 -6.53 -14.88
C ARG A 240 0.53 -7.06 -15.97
N HIS A 241 0.50 -6.37 -17.10
CA HIS A 241 -0.27 -6.72 -18.29
C HIS A 241 0.66 -6.72 -19.51
N LEU A 242 0.70 -7.84 -20.24
CA LEU A 242 1.65 -8.09 -21.33
C LEU A 242 1.01 -7.96 -22.72
N ARG A 243 -0.31 -7.78 -22.80
CA ARG A 243 -1.06 -7.67 -24.05
C ARG A 243 -1.57 -6.24 -24.24
N GLY A 244 -1.93 -5.89 -25.48
CA GLY A 244 -2.67 -4.66 -25.75
C GLY A 244 -4.13 -4.87 -25.40
N ASP A 245 -4.71 -3.92 -24.66
CA ASP A 245 -6.13 -3.96 -24.32
C ASP A 245 -7.02 -3.73 -25.55
N PRO A 246 -8.24 -4.30 -25.58
CA PRO A 246 -9.23 -3.98 -26.59
C PRO A 246 -9.63 -2.50 -26.52
N THR A 247 -9.95 -1.89 -27.66
CA THR A 247 -10.55 -0.55 -27.68
C THR A 247 -11.89 -0.57 -26.97
N PRO A 248 -12.15 0.37 -26.04
CA PRO A 248 -13.45 0.49 -25.40
C PRO A 248 -14.60 0.65 -26.42
N GLY A 249 -15.71 -0.06 -26.20
CA GLY A 249 -16.92 0.10 -27.01
C GLY A 249 -17.70 1.39 -26.70
N GLU A 250 -18.71 1.69 -27.51
CA GLU A 250 -19.63 2.82 -27.27
C GLU A 250 -20.41 2.63 -25.96
N GLY A 251 -20.59 3.70 -25.17
CA GLY A 251 -21.40 3.67 -23.94
C GLY A 251 -20.71 4.23 -22.69
N PRO A 252 -21.17 3.92 -21.48
CA PRO A 252 -20.49 4.29 -20.24
C PRO A 252 -19.32 3.33 -19.93
N ILE A 253 -18.29 3.85 -19.26
CA ILE A 253 -17.19 3.04 -18.73
C ILE A 253 -17.49 2.64 -17.30
N VAL A 254 -17.20 1.38 -16.97
CA VAL A 254 -17.38 0.85 -15.63
C VAL A 254 -16.01 0.61 -15.02
N VAL A 255 -15.63 1.40 -14.02
CA VAL A 255 -14.35 1.25 -13.32
C VAL A 255 -14.57 0.35 -12.10
N LEU A 256 -13.97 -0.83 -12.10
CA LEU A 256 -14.01 -1.75 -10.98
C LEU A 256 -12.94 -1.36 -9.97
N THR A 257 -13.32 -1.29 -8.70
CA THR A 257 -12.38 -1.00 -7.60
C THR A 257 -12.89 -1.58 -6.28
N GLY A 258 -12.01 -1.69 -5.28
CA GLY A 258 -12.44 -1.92 -3.90
C GLY A 258 -13.10 -0.66 -3.29
N ALA A 259 -13.75 -0.82 -2.13
CA ALA A 259 -14.52 0.25 -1.49
C ALA A 259 -13.70 1.52 -1.21
N TYR A 260 -12.42 1.41 -0.86
CA TYR A 260 -11.58 2.60 -0.65
C TYR A 260 -11.32 3.36 -1.94
N GLY A 261 -11.18 2.66 -3.06
CA GLY A 261 -11.06 3.33 -4.35
C GLY A 261 -12.36 4.02 -4.78
N VAL A 262 -13.54 3.53 -4.38
CA VAL A 262 -14.79 4.27 -4.58
C VAL A 262 -14.75 5.60 -3.83
N SER A 263 -14.41 5.59 -2.54
CA SER A 263 -14.30 6.81 -1.73
C SER A 263 -13.28 7.83 -2.27
N VAL A 264 -12.23 7.36 -2.94
CA VAL A 264 -11.19 8.19 -3.54
C VAL A 264 -11.58 8.71 -4.93
N LEU A 265 -12.24 7.89 -5.75
CA LEU A 265 -12.56 8.26 -7.13
C LEU A 265 -13.86 9.04 -7.25
N ASP A 266 -14.83 8.82 -6.37
CA ASP A 266 -16.14 9.48 -6.43
C ASP A 266 -16.03 11.02 -6.39
N PRO A 267 -15.23 11.64 -5.50
CA PRO A 267 -15.06 13.10 -5.47
C PRO A 267 -14.49 13.70 -6.76
N VAL A 268 -13.75 12.91 -7.54
CA VAL A 268 -13.10 13.36 -8.79
C VAL A 268 -13.75 12.76 -10.04
N LYS A 269 -14.84 12.02 -9.90
CA LYS A 269 -15.53 11.31 -10.99
C LYS A 269 -15.92 12.26 -12.12
N GLU A 270 -16.58 13.37 -11.81
CA GLU A 270 -17.01 14.34 -12.82
C GLU A 270 -15.82 14.97 -13.59
N ARG A 271 -14.67 15.11 -12.92
CA ARG A 271 -13.43 15.60 -13.53
C ARG A 271 -12.92 14.60 -14.56
N LEU A 272 -12.88 13.32 -14.19
CA LEU A 272 -12.51 12.21 -15.07
C LEU A 272 -13.45 12.09 -16.27
N GLU A 273 -14.76 12.23 -16.07
CA GLU A 273 -15.76 12.21 -17.15
C GLU A 273 -15.53 13.35 -18.17
N ARG A 274 -15.22 14.57 -17.70
CA ARG A 274 -14.88 15.69 -18.59
C ARG A 274 -13.60 15.44 -19.39
N LEU A 275 -12.57 14.88 -18.76
CA LEU A 275 -11.29 14.62 -19.42
C LEU A 275 -11.36 13.51 -20.46
N THR A 276 -12.27 12.55 -20.26
CA THR A 276 -12.41 11.37 -21.10
C THR A 276 -13.55 11.48 -22.10
N GLU A 277 -14.42 12.50 -21.94
CA GLU A 277 -15.66 12.67 -22.70
C GLU A 277 -16.59 11.44 -22.62
N ARG A 278 -16.48 10.68 -21.53
CA ARG A 278 -17.26 9.46 -21.27
C ARG A 278 -17.89 9.49 -19.91
N ARG A 279 -19.11 8.96 -19.82
CA ARG A 279 -19.75 8.67 -18.53
C ARG A 279 -19.00 7.54 -17.84
N ILE A 280 -18.75 7.71 -16.55
CA ILE A 280 -18.08 6.73 -15.70
C ILE A 280 -19.09 6.21 -14.68
N ARG A 281 -19.06 4.90 -14.41
CA ARG A 281 -19.75 4.26 -13.30
C ARG A 281 -18.70 3.55 -12.46
N LEU A 282 -18.62 3.89 -11.18
CA LEU A 282 -17.74 3.20 -10.24
C LEU A 282 -18.46 1.94 -9.77
N MET A 283 -17.82 0.78 -9.91
CA MET A 283 -18.34 -0.50 -9.46
C MET A 283 -17.47 -1.01 -8.33
N GLU A 284 -18.05 -0.99 -7.12
CA GLU A 284 -17.43 -1.65 -5.98
C GLU A 284 -17.39 -3.17 -6.17
N VAL A 285 -16.23 -3.75 -5.90
CA VAL A 285 -16.01 -5.18 -5.77
C VAL A 285 -15.68 -5.48 -4.30
N PRO A 286 -16.67 -5.90 -3.49
CA PRO A 286 -16.44 -6.33 -2.14
C PRO A 286 -15.51 -7.54 -2.13
N ASN A 287 -14.53 -7.55 -1.22
CA ASN A 287 -13.57 -8.63 -1.12
C ASN A 287 -14.13 -9.79 -0.28
N GLU A 288 -15.12 -10.51 -0.81
CA GLU A 288 -15.72 -11.65 -0.11
C GLU A 288 -14.70 -12.75 0.12
N PHE A 289 -13.73 -12.93 -0.78
CA PHE A 289 -12.67 -13.94 -0.66
C PHE A 289 -11.81 -13.79 0.60
N PHE A 290 -11.49 -12.56 1.01
CA PHE A 290 -10.80 -12.29 2.28
C PHE A 290 -11.77 -11.84 3.38
N GLY A 291 -13.09 -11.92 3.21
CA GLY A 291 -14.05 -11.69 4.30
C GLY A 291 -14.62 -10.29 4.43
N GLY A 292 -14.52 -9.46 3.39
CA GLY A 292 -15.12 -8.14 3.28
C GLY A 292 -14.32 -7.01 3.92
N ASN A 293 -13.40 -7.31 4.83
CA ASN A 293 -12.63 -6.30 5.57
C ASN A 293 -11.44 -5.71 4.79
N THR A 294 -11.14 -6.23 3.60
CA THR A 294 -10.08 -5.72 2.72
C THR A 294 -10.71 -4.92 1.59
N ALA A 295 -10.43 -3.62 1.53
CA ALA A 295 -11.11 -2.69 0.61
C ALA A 295 -10.20 -2.01 -0.42
N VAL A 296 -8.92 -2.41 -0.49
CA VAL A 296 -7.94 -1.89 -1.46
C VAL A 296 -8.03 -2.58 -2.82
N ALA A 297 -7.78 -1.83 -3.89
CA ALA A 297 -7.81 -2.33 -5.27
C ALA A 297 -6.78 -3.45 -5.54
N GLY A 298 -5.59 -3.37 -4.93
CA GLY A 298 -4.52 -4.36 -5.16
C GLY A 298 -4.79 -5.76 -4.58
N LEU A 299 -5.83 -5.91 -3.77
CA LEU A 299 -6.23 -7.21 -3.18
C LEU A 299 -7.56 -7.70 -3.74
N MET A 300 -8.08 -7.06 -4.80
CA MET A 300 -9.22 -7.58 -5.55
C MET A 300 -8.88 -8.94 -6.15
N VAL A 301 -9.84 -9.85 -6.11
CA VAL A 301 -9.67 -11.23 -6.60
C VAL A 301 -10.54 -11.48 -7.82
N GLY A 302 -10.12 -12.39 -8.70
CA GLY A 302 -10.81 -12.63 -9.96
C GLY A 302 -12.22 -13.19 -9.75
N ARG A 303 -12.43 -14.08 -8.77
CA ARG A 303 -13.75 -14.65 -8.46
C ARG A 303 -14.80 -13.59 -8.06
N ASP A 304 -14.41 -12.65 -7.21
CA ASP A 304 -15.31 -11.59 -6.75
C ASP A 304 -15.64 -10.66 -7.91
N ILE A 305 -14.65 -10.34 -8.77
CA ILE A 305 -14.87 -9.58 -10.00
C ILE A 305 -15.86 -10.30 -10.92
N ILE A 306 -15.67 -11.59 -11.21
CA ILE A 306 -16.58 -12.39 -12.06
C ILE A 306 -18.01 -12.35 -11.52
N SER A 307 -18.17 -12.51 -10.20
CA SER A 307 -19.48 -12.43 -9.53
C SER A 307 -20.15 -11.06 -9.75
N ARG A 308 -19.38 -9.97 -9.61
CA ARG A 308 -19.88 -8.60 -9.83
C ARG A 308 -20.22 -8.33 -11.30
N LEU A 309 -19.40 -8.80 -12.23
CA LEU A 309 -19.66 -8.67 -13.67
C LEU A 309 -20.92 -9.44 -14.09
N ALA A 310 -21.15 -10.63 -13.53
CA ALA A 310 -22.34 -11.43 -13.80
C ALA A 310 -23.63 -10.79 -13.26
N ALA A 311 -23.54 -10.07 -12.14
CA ALA A 311 -24.66 -9.35 -11.53
C ALA A 311 -24.97 -8.01 -12.21
N ASP A 312 -24.03 -7.46 -12.96
CA ASP A 312 -24.21 -6.21 -13.68
C ASP A 312 -25.20 -6.41 -14.83
N THR A 313 -26.20 -5.53 -14.95
CA THR A 313 -27.20 -5.56 -16.03
C THR A 313 -27.28 -4.24 -16.78
N GLU A 314 -26.58 -3.21 -16.30
CA GLU A 314 -26.58 -1.88 -16.88
C GLU A 314 -25.79 -1.82 -18.20
N PRO A 315 -26.02 -0.79 -19.04
CA PRO A 315 -25.20 -0.53 -20.22
C PRO A 315 -23.74 -0.37 -19.86
N VAL A 316 -22.85 -0.90 -20.69
CA VAL A 316 -21.40 -0.85 -20.50
C VAL A 316 -20.70 -0.86 -21.87
N GLY A 317 -19.80 0.10 -22.07
CA GLY A 317 -18.90 0.15 -23.23
C GLY A 317 -17.57 -0.56 -22.98
N ALA A 318 -17.07 -0.53 -21.75
CA ALA A 318 -15.97 -1.38 -21.27
C ALA A 318 -15.92 -1.41 -19.74
N TYR A 319 -15.36 -2.49 -19.22
CA TYR A 319 -14.98 -2.67 -17.83
C TYR A 319 -13.50 -2.33 -17.67
N VAL A 320 -13.15 -1.48 -16.72
CA VAL A 320 -11.77 -1.11 -16.42
C VAL A 320 -11.37 -1.71 -15.08
N ILE A 321 -10.28 -2.48 -15.07
CA ILE A 321 -9.73 -3.11 -13.88
C ILE A 321 -8.35 -2.49 -13.59
N PRO A 322 -8.05 -2.18 -12.32
CA PRO A 322 -6.76 -1.62 -11.95
C PRO A 322 -5.66 -2.69 -12.06
N ASP A 323 -4.58 -2.35 -12.73
CA ASP A 323 -3.43 -3.23 -12.95
C ASP A 323 -2.79 -3.74 -11.65
N VAL A 324 -2.90 -2.98 -10.56
CA VAL A 324 -2.41 -3.35 -9.22
C VAL A 324 -3.05 -4.64 -8.68
N ALA A 325 -4.21 -5.06 -9.21
CA ALA A 325 -4.85 -6.33 -8.85
C ALA A 325 -4.20 -7.56 -9.50
N LEU A 326 -3.27 -7.35 -10.45
CA LEU A 326 -2.67 -8.40 -11.27
C LEU A 326 -1.17 -8.57 -11.04
N SER A 327 -0.70 -9.81 -11.16
CA SER A 327 0.71 -10.19 -11.24
C SER A 327 0.95 -11.05 -12.48
N GLY A 328 1.22 -10.43 -13.62
CA GLY A 328 1.45 -11.14 -14.89
C GLY A 328 0.17 -11.83 -15.37
N ASP A 329 -0.90 -11.05 -15.51
CA ASP A 329 -2.26 -11.49 -15.88
C ASP A 329 -2.93 -12.50 -14.92
N MET A 330 -2.44 -12.62 -13.69
CA MET A 330 -3.04 -13.47 -12.65
C MET A 330 -3.49 -12.63 -11.46
N PHE A 331 -4.70 -12.88 -10.96
CA PHE A 331 -5.17 -12.37 -9.67
C PHE A 331 -4.57 -13.16 -8.50
N ILE A 332 -4.68 -12.62 -7.28
CA ILE A 332 -4.10 -13.23 -6.07
C ILE A 332 -4.76 -14.57 -5.69
N ASP A 333 -5.98 -14.84 -6.15
CA ASP A 333 -6.72 -16.09 -5.97
C ASP A 333 -6.44 -17.16 -7.06
N ASP A 334 -5.35 -16.98 -7.83
CA ASP A 334 -4.96 -17.79 -8.97
C ASP A 334 -5.99 -17.82 -10.11
N THR A 335 -6.95 -16.89 -10.13
CA THR A 335 -7.83 -16.67 -11.29
C THR A 335 -7.04 -15.95 -12.38
N PRO A 336 -6.98 -16.46 -13.62
CA PRO A 336 -6.34 -15.76 -14.73
C PRO A 336 -7.24 -14.64 -15.26
N LEU A 337 -6.63 -13.57 -15.80
CA LEU A 337 -7.35 -12.44 -16.39
C LEU A 337 -8.29 -12.88 -17.53
N CYS A 338 -7.95 -13.93 -18.29
CA CYS A 338 -8.79 -14.44 -19.35
C CYS A 338 -10.15 -14.94 -18.84
N ASP A 339 -10.22 -15.55 -17.66
CA ASP A 339 -11.49 -16.01 -17.11
C ASP A 339 -12.40 -14.83 -16.77
N VAL A 340 -11.82 -13.72 -16.31
CA VAL A 340 -12.55 -12.46 -16.09
C VAL A 340 -13.02 -11.89 -17.41
N THR A 341 -12.16 -11.82 -18.43
CA THR A 341 -12.54 -11.28 -19.74
C THR A 341 -13.62 -12.11 -20.42
N ASP A 342 -13.55 -13.43 -20.31
CA ASP A 342 -14.53 -14.36 -20.91
C ASP A 342 -15.89 -14.30 -20.20
N SER A 343 -15.91 -13.92 -18.92
CA SER A 343 -17.15 -13.71 -18.15
C SER A 343 -17.83 -12.36 -18.41
N ALA A 344 -17.10 -11.39 -18.97
CA ALA A 344 -17.56 -10.02 -19.12
C ALA A 344 -18.48 -9.85 -20.34
N ARG A 345 -19.51 -9.00 -20.20
CA ARG A 345 -20.44 -8.66 -21.29
C ARG A 345 -19.92 -7.56 -22.23
N ALA A 346 -18.78 -6.98 -21.91
CA ALA A 346 -18.11 -5.90 -22.64
C ALA A 346 -16.59 -6.06 -22.51
N PRO A 347 -15.79 -5.39 -23.37
CA PRO A 347 -14.34 -5.43 -23.29
C PRO A 347 -13.84 -5.10 -21.88
N VAL A 348 -12.86 -5.87 -21.41
CA VAL A 348 -12.14 -5.60 -20.15
C VAL A 348 -10.81 -4.95 -20.51
N VAL A 349 -10.52 -3.82 -19.90
CA VAL A 349 -9.31 -3.01 -20.10
C VAL A 349 -8.56 -2.93 -18.78
N VAL A 350 -7.25 -3.17 -18.81
CA VAL A 350 -6.39 -3.04 -17.64
C VAL A 350 -5.78 -1.64 -17.60
N ALA A 351 -6.11 -0.85 -16.57
CA ALA A 351 -5.60 0.50 -16.42
C ALA A 351 -4.51 0.57 -15.35
N PRO A 352 -3.38 1.25 -15.60
CA PRO A 352 -2.46 1.63 -14.54
C PRO A 352 -3.19 2.43 -13.46
N ALA A 353 -2.98 2.11 -12.19
CA ALA A 353 -3.59 2.79 -11.04
C ALA A 353 -3.04 4.23 -10.79
N THR A 354 -3.08 5.05 -11.83
CA THR A 354 -2.64 6.45 -11.92
C THR A 354 -3.72 7.24 -12.65
N ALA A 355 -3.77 8.55 -12.49
CA ALA A 355 -4.77 9.37 -13.18
C ALA A 355 -4.52 9.37 -14.69
N SER A 356 -3.25 9.40 -15.12
CA SER A 356 -2.91 9.34 -16.55
C SER A 356 -3.20 7.97 -17.16
N GLY A 357 -2.91 6.89 -16.43
CA GLY A 357 -3.25 5.53 -16.83
C GLY A 357 -4.75 5.34 -16.98
N LEU A 358 -5.52 5.76 -15.98
CA LEU A 358 -6.98 5.68 -16.03
C LEU A 358 -7.55 6.51 -17.18
N VAL A 359 -7.18 7.78 -17.32
CA VAL A 359 -7.66 8.64 -18.41
C VAL A 359 -7.25 8.08 -19.78
N GLY A 360 -6.03 7.56 -19.91
CA GLY A 360 -5.50 6.98 -21.13
C GLY A 360 -6.18 5.68 -21.54
N SER A 361 -6.61 4.85 -20.59
CA SER A 361 -7.33 3.59 -20.84
C SER A 361 -8.82 3.78 -21.14
N ILE A 362 -9.41 4.93 -20.77
CA ILE A 362 -10.83 5.24 -20.95
C ILE A 362 -11.11 5.93 -22.28
N ARG A 363 -10.19 6.77 -22.75
CA ARG A 363 -10.23 7.44 -24.06
C ARG A 363 -10.07 6.43 -25.19
#